data_AF-A0A7H8QXP3-F1
#
_entry.id   AF-A0A7H8QXP3-F1
#
_cell.length_a   1.000
_cell.length_b   1.000
_cell.length_c   1.000
_cell.angle_alpha   90.00
_cell.angle_beta   90.00
_cell.angle_gamma   90.00
#
_symmetry.space_group_name_H-M   'P 1'
#
loop_
_entity.id
_entity.type
_entity.pdbx_description
1 polymer ?
#
loop_
_entity_poly.entity_id
_entity_poly.type
_entity_poly.pdbx_seq_one_letter_code
_entity_poly.pdbx_strand_id
1 'polypeptide(L)'
;MVSNIVFDRLHRLLPVRGIGASRGSFERFCEKLCQFDLPWGRALLFATANGAVGLLLTTLVPGKWAMLNPVVHITWEVTFLGLMATKQTPRYIWFATPVVQASTCVDWGLRQVLAAPKLVMPPWVFLALMLVGRLMLDLHLHTMFRNRPDFHWARKEVLFSTRSLLAFFAGILLLEHLGVPVATFIKPIAVVLLHLFGVLVFLLPASYAIAFGKIKTIRH
;
A
#
# COMPACT_ATOMS: atom_id res chain seq x y z
N MET A 1 -3.08 -8.32 -23.94
CA MET A 1 -2.98 -9.58 -23.14
C MET A 1 -1.87 -9.57 -22.07
N VAL A 2 -1.06 -8.51 -21.97
CA VAL A 2 0.04 -8.37 -20.98
C VAL A 2 -0.41 -7.72 -19.64
N SER A 3 -1.60 -7.09 -19.62
CA SER A 3 -2.15 -6.41 -18.44
C SER A 3 -2.57 -7.35 -17.30
N ASN A 4 -3.08 -8.54 -17.60
CA ASN A 4 -3.67 -9.41 -16.56
C ASN A 4 -2.62 -10.06 -15.63
N ILE A 5 -1.39 -10.28 -16.11
CA ILE A 5 -0.34 -10.98 -15.36
C ILE A 5 0.28 -10.07 -14.28
N VAL A 6 0.33 -8.75 -14.52
CA VAL A 6 0.82 -7.77 -13.55
C VAL A 6 -0.23 -7.51 -12.46
N PHE A 7 -1.52 -7.50 -12.83
CA PHE A 7 -2.62 -7.35 -11.86
C PHE A 7 -2.85 -8.57 -10.97
N ASP A 8 -2.68 -9.79 -11.49
CA ASP A 8 -2.76 -11.02 -10.69
C ASP A 8 -1.69 -11.08 -9.59
N ARG A 9 -0.52 -10.48 -9.82
CA ARG A 9 0.53 -10.36 -8.80
C ARG A 9 0.27 -9.23 -7.80
N LEU A 10 -0.56 -8.25 -8.15
CA LEU A 10 -0.92 -7.14 -7.29
C LEU A 10 -2.11 -7.46 -6.36
N HIS A 11 -3.02 -8.34 -6.79
CA HIS A 11 -4.15 -8.95 -6.03
C HIS A 11 -3.72 -9.57 -4.68
N ARG A 12 -2.42 -9.76 -4.59
CA ARG A 12 -1.74 -10.55 -3.62
C ARG A 12 -1.30 -9.66 -2.41
N LEU A 13 -1.19 -8.33 -2.57
CA LEU A 13 -0.52 -7.42 -1.60
C LEU A 13 -1.42 -6.65 -0.61
N LEU A 14 -2.73 -6.89 -0.52
CA LEU A 14 -3.61 -6.15 0.41
C LEU A 14 -4.23 -7.01 1.54
N PRO A 15 -4.22 -6.50 2.79
CA PRO A 15 -4.74 -7.21 3.95
C PRO A 15 -6.25 -6.95 4.10
N VAL A 16 -7.09 -7.69 3.37
CA VAL A 16 -8.53 -7.74 3.67
C VAL A 16 -8.80 -9.01 4.46
N ARG A 17 -9.03 -8.88 5.76
CA ARG A 17 -9.55 -9.95 6.63
C ARG A 17 -10.83 -10.50 6.00
N GLY A 18 -10.79 -11.76 5.53
CA GLY A 18 -11.97 -12.50 5.06
C GLY A 18 -11.97 -12.96 3.59
N ILE A 19 -10.91 -12.73 2.81
CA ILE A 19 -10.82 -13.29 1.45
C ILE A 19 -10.22 -14.71 1.54
N GLY A 20 -11.02 -15.65 2.02
CA GLY A 20 -10.67 -17.07 2.04
C GLY A 20 -10.41 -17.61 0.63
N ALA A 21 -9.29 -18.32 0.51
CA ALA A 21 -9.03 -19.59 -0.21
C ALA A 21 -9.79 -19.98 -1.50
N SER A 22 -10.39 -19.07 -2.28
CA SER A 22 -10.93 -19.40 -3.60
C SER A 22 -10.22 -18.59 -4.67
N ARG A 23 -9.91 -19.23 -5.81
CA ARG A 23 -9.54 -18.56 -7.07
C ARG A 23 -10.61 -17.49 -7.38
N GLY A 24 -10.36 -16.27 -6.94
CA GLY A 24 -11.24 -15.13 -7.17
C GLY A 24 -10.70 -14.33 -8.35
N SER A 25 -11.54 -14.08 -9.35
CA SER A 25 -11.24 -13.10 -10.40
C SER A 25 -11.20 -11.69 -9.80
N PHE A 26 -10.51 -10.76 -10.48
CA PHE A 26 -10.52 -9.32 -10.16
C PHE A 26 -11.94 -8.77 -9.94
N GLU A 27 -12.90 -9.30 -10.70
CA GLU A 27 -14.32 -9.04 -10.55
C GLU A 27 -14.85 -9.41 -9.16
N ARG A 28 -14.55 -10.60 -8.63
CA ARG A 28 -14.95 -11.01 -7.27
C ARG A 28 -14.27 -10.20 -6.18
N PHE A 29 -13.04 -9.74 -6.42
CA PHE A 29 -12.33 -8.84 -5.51
C PHE A 29 -13.02 -7.47 -5.45
N CYS A 30 -13.37 -6.91 -6.61
CA CYS A 30 -14.18 -5.71 -6.68
C CYS A 30 -15.54 -5.91 -5.99
N GLU A 31 -16.24 -7.02 -6.24
CA GLU A 31 -17.52 -7.31 -5.57
C GLU A 31 -17.42 -7.40 -4.04
N LYS A 32 -16.31 -7.91 -3.50
CA LYS A 32 -16.08 -7.97 -2.04
C LYS A 32 -15.68 -6.62 -1.44
N LEU A 33 -14.93 -5.79 -2.17
CA LEU A 33 -14.62 -4.42 -1.76
C LEU A 33 -15.81 -3.47 -1.90
N CYS A 34 -16.75 -3.75 -2.79
CA CYS A 34 -17.81 -2.83 -3.23
C CYS A 34 -19.21 -3.23 -2.72
N GLN A 35 -19.28 -3.92 -1.58
CA GLN A 35 -20.55 -4.39 -1.03
C GLN A 35 -21.46 -3.26 -0.53
N PHE A 36 -20.88 -2.09 -0.24
CA PHE A 36 -21.56 -0.95 0.38
C PHE A 36 -21.01 0.35 -0.20
N ASP A 37 -21.89 1.30 -0.49
CA ASP A 37 -21.50 2.57 -1.11
C ASP A 37 -22.20 3.79 -0.52
N LEU A 38 -21.50 4.93 -0.63
CA LEU A 38 -21.96 6.23 -0.18
C LEU A 38 -22.48 7.05 -1.37
N PRO A 39 -23.47 7.93 -1.15
CA PRO A 39 -23.77 8.99 -2.11
C PRO A 39 -22.53 9.86 -2.36
N TRP A 40 -22.34 10.33 -3.59
CA TRP A 40 -21.19 11.16 -3.99
C TRP A 40 -20.93 12.33 -3.05
N GLY A 41 -21.97 13.06 -2.62
CA GLY A 41 -21.83 14.17 -1.69
C GLY A 41 -21.29 13.76 -0.32
N ARG A 42 -21.74 12.63 0.24
CA ARG A 42 -21.21 12.10 1.51
C ARG A 42 -19.79 11.56 1.34
N ALA A 43 -19.50 10.88 0.24
CA ALA A 43 -18.16 10.39 -0.08
C ALA A 43 -17.15 11.54 -0.18
N LEU A 44 -17.52 12.62 -0.88
CA LEU A 44 -16.71 13.83 -1.00
C LEU A 44 -16.52 14.49 0.37
N LEU A 45 -17.60 14.70 1.13
CA LEU A 45 -17.54 15.30 2.46
C LEU A 45 -16.56 14.54 3.38
N PHE A 46 -16.67 13.21 3.42
CA PHE A 46 -15.80 12.38 4.25
C PHE A 46 -14.35 12.41 3.75
N ALA A 47 -14.13 12.38 2.44
CA ALA A 47 -12.80 12.49 1.87
C ALA A 47 -12.16 13.86 2.14
N THR A 48 -12.93 14.94 2.05
CA THR A 48 -12.47 16.30 2.39
C THR A 48 -12.13 16.40 3.87
N ALA A 49 -12.97 15.88 4.77
CA ALA A 49 -12.69 15.85 6.21
C ALA A 49 -11.41 15.06 6.52
N ASN A 50 -11.26 13.87 5.93
CA ASN A 50 -10.04 13.07 6.09
C ASN A 50 -8.80 13.75 5.48
N GLY A 51 -8.96 14.39 4.32
CA GLY A 51 -7.90 15.13 3.65
C GLY A 51 -7.43 16.34 4.43
N ALA A 52 -8.37 17.09 5.05
CA ALA A 52 -8.05 18.21 5.92
C ALA A 52 -7.18 17.78 7.10
N VAL A 53 -7.46 16.63 7.72
CA VAL A 53 -6.62 16.08 8.79
C VAL A 53 -5.22 15.74 8.28
N GLY A 54 -5.11 15.11 7.10
CA GLY A 54 -3.81 14.85 6.47
C GLY A 54 -3.00 16.13 6.26
N LEU A 55 -3.63 17.18 5.73
CA LEU A 55 -2.99 18.49 5.54
C LEU A 55 -2.56 19.10 6.88
N LEU A 56 -3.43 19.12 7.88
CA LEU A 56 -3.13 19.64 9.21
C LEU A 56 -1.95 18.90 9.85
N LEU A 57 -1.88 17.57 9.72
CA LEU A 57 -0.75 16.78 10.20
C LEU A 57 0.55 17.19 9.49
N THR A 58 0.53 17.35 8.17
CA THR A 58 1.73 17.74 7.40
C THR A 58 2.20 19.16 7.69
N THR A 59 1.29 20.09 8.04
CA THR A 59 1.62 21.50 8.32
C THR A 59 1.95 21.79 9.78
N LEU A 60 1.24 21.17 10.73
CA LEU A 60 1.35 21.49 12.16
C LEU A 60 2.36 20.61 12.90
N VAL A 61 2.59 19.38 12.42
CA VAL A 61 3.52 18.46 13.09
C VAL A 61 4.95 18.85 12.72
N PRO A 62 5.83 19.13 13.71
CA PRO A 62 7.21 19.44 13.45
C PRO A 62 7.91 18.32 12.66
N GLY A 63 8.85 18.67 11.78
CA GLY A 63 9.52 17.70 10.90
C GLY A 63 10.15 16.49 11.61
N LYS A 64 10.58 16.65 12.87
CA LYS A 64 11.11 15.55 13.70
C LYS A 64 10.09 14.44 13.97
N TRP A 65 8.81 14.77 13.99
CA TRP A 65 7.70 13.87 14.24
C TRP A 65 6.91 13.51 12.97
N ALA A 66 7.24 14.12 11.83
CA ALA A 66 6.52 13.92 10.57
C ALA A 66 6.50 12.46 10.09
N MET A 67 7.47 11.63 10.53
CA MET A 67 7.48 10.20 10.26
C MET A 67 6.24 9.48 10.85
N LEU A 68 5.60 10.02 11.90
CA LEU A 68 4.39 9.44 12.48
C LEU A 68 3.11 9.88 11.76
N ASN A 69 3.16 10.93 10.93
CA ASN A 69 1.97 11.51 10.31
C ASN A 69 1.12 10.47 9.56
N PRO A 70 1.67 9.60 8.70
CA PRO A 70 0.82 8.66 7.98
C PRO A 70 0.23 7.57 8.87
N VAL A 71 0.91 7.18 9.97
CA VAL A 71 0.34 6.25 10.97
C VAL A 71 -0.87 6.89 11.64
N VAL A 72 -0.74 8.15 12.05
CA VAL A 72 -1.84 8.90 12.67
C VAL A 72 -2.97 9.11 11.68
N HIS A 73 -2.66 9.46 10.43
CA HIS A 73 -3.66 9.69 9.38
C HIS A 73 -4.45 8.43 9.03
N ILE A 74 -3.79 7.29 8.88
CA ILE A 74 -4.45 5.98 8.64
C ILE A 74 -5.31 5.59 9.84
N THR A 75 -4.79 5.77 11.06
CA THR A 75 -5.54 5.46 12.29
C THR A 75 -6.79 6.32 12.38
N TRP A 76 -6.64 7.63 12.15
CA TRP A 76 -7.74 8.57 12.09
C TRP A 76 -8.79 8.17 11.05
N GLU A 77 -8.38 7.83 9.82
CA GLU A 77 -9.30 7.44 8.76
C GLU A 77 -10.17 6.25 9.19
N VAL A 78 -9.55 5.21 9.76
CA VAL A 78 -10.26 4.02 10.22
C VAL A 78 -11.24 4.37 11.35
N THR A 79 -10.81 5.16 12.33
CA THR A 79 -11.66 5.60 13.45
C THR A 79 -12.79 6.50 12.98
N PHE A 80 -12.52 7.48 12.13
CA PHE A 80 -13.50 8.43 11.59
C PHE A 80 -14.59 7.71 10.80
N LEU A 81 -14.23 6.83 9.87
CA LEU A 81 -15.21 6.06 9.11
C LEU A 81 -16.01 5.13 10.04
N GLY A 82 -15.37 4.54 11.05
CA GLY A 82 -16.03 3.73 12.07
C GLY A 82 -17.07 4.53 12.87
N LEU A 83 -16.74 5.75 13.30
CA LEU A 83 -17.65 6.66 14.01
C LEU A 83 -18.82 7.10 13.14
N MET A 84 -18.60 7.27 11.85
CA MET A 84 -19.64 7.60 10.87
C MET A 84 -20.44 6.36 10.42
N ALA A 85 -20.29 5.22 11.13
CA ALA A 85 -20.92 3.94 10.83
C ALA A 85 -20.75 3.49 9.38
N THR A 86 -19.61 3.83 8.78
CA THR A 86 -19.29 3.55 7.39
C THR A 86 -17.94 2.84 7.26
N LYS A 87 -17.57 2.51 6.03
CA LYS A 87 -16.29 1.87 5.68
C LYS A 87 -15.70 2.58 4.47
N GLN A 88 -14.49 2.21 4.08
CA GLN A 88 -13.92 2.67 2.81
C GLN A 88 -14.80 2.15 1.66
N THR A 89 -15.54 3.04 1.03
CA THR A 89 -16.39 2.75 -0.14
C THR A 89 -15.68 3.15 -1.43
N PRO A 90 -16.05 2.59 -2.60
CA PRO A 90 -15.37 2.91 -3.86
C PRO A 90 -15.34 4.41 -4.17
N ARG A 91 -16.46 5.12 -3.96
CA ARG A 91 -16.52 6.58 -4.19
C ARG A 91 -15.70 7.37 -3.18
N TYR A 92 -15.67 6.94 -1.91
CA TYR A 92 -14.80 7.54 -0.91
C TYR A 92 -13.32 7.34 -1.26
N ILE A 93 -12.92 6.10 -1.58
CA ILE A 93 -11.56 5.74 -1.98
C ILE A 93 -11.12 6.59 -3.18
N TRP A 94 -12.02 6.81 -4.15
CA TRP A 94 -11.71 7.61 -5.34
C TRP A 94 -11.26 9.04 -4.99
N PHE A 95 -11.90 9.69 -4.02
CA PHE A 95 -11.51 11.03 -3.56
C PHE A 95 -10.37 11.02 -2.53
N ALA A 96 -10.40 10.08 -1.58
CA ALA A 96 -9.47 10.08 -0.44
C ALA A 96 -8.08 9.58 -0.83
N THR A 97 -7.99 8.60 -1.73
CA THR A 97 -6.72 7.94 -2.09
C THR A 97 -5.67 8.91 -2.64
N PRO A 98 -5.97 9.82 -3.59
CA PRO A 98 -4.98 10.78 -4.07
C PRO A 98 -4.42 11.66 -2.95
N VAL A 99 -5.27 12.10 -2.02
CA VAL A 99 -4.87 12.98 -0.91
C VAL A 99 -3.99 12.24 0.09
N VAL A 100 -4.41 11.04 0.51
CA VAL A 100 -3.65 10.18 1.43
C VAL A 100 -2.31 9.75 0.81
N GLN A 101 -2.29 9.47 -0.49
CA GLN A 101 -1.05 9.14 -1.19
C GLN A 101 -0.14 10.36 -1.31
N ALA A 102 -0.67 11.54 -1.61
CA ALA A 102 0.13 12.75 -1.69
C ALA A 102 0.79 13.06 -0.34
N SER A 103 0.03 13.03 0.77
CA SER A 103 0.59 13.26 2.11
C SER A 103 1.65 12.22 2.48
N THR A 104 1.37 10.93 2.26
CA THR A 104 2.30 9.84 2.56
C THR A 104 3.56 9.93 1.69
N CYS A 105 3.42 10.18 0.39
CA CYS A 105 4.57 10.32 -0.52
C CYS A 105 5.41 11.55 -0.17
N VAL A 106 4.80 12.64 0.33
CA VAL A 106 5.55 13.82 0.77
C VAL A 106 6.29 13.54 2.07
N ASP A 107 5.61 13.03 3.10
CA ASP A 107 6.15 12.88 4.46
C ASP A 107 7.11 11.69 4.60
N TRP A 108 6.82 10.54 3.99
CA TRP A 108 7.69 9.37 4.01
C TRP A 108 8.65 9.29 2.83
N GLY A 109 8.37 10.00 1.74
CA GLY A 109 9.16 9.92 0.51
C GLY A 109 9.95 11.18 0.23
N LEU A 110 9.27 12.17 -0.35
CA LEU A 110 9.86 13.35 -0.95
C LEU A 110 10.70 14.15 0.05
N ARG A 111 10.21 14.38 1.29
CA ARG A 111 10.99 15.07 2.33
C ARG A 111 12.29 14.32 2.66
N GLN A 112 12.26 12.99 2.70
CA GLN A 112 13.45 12.17 2.96
C GLN A 112 14.42 12.18 1.78
N VAL A 113 13.89 12.12 0.55
CA VAL A 113 14.67 12.18 -0.69
C VAL A 113 15.33 13.56 -0.85
N LEU A 114 14.61 14.64 -0.55
CA LEU A 114 15.14 16.00 -0.62
C LEU A 114 16.24 16.23 0.42
N ALA A 115 16.08 15.72 1.65
CA ALA A 115 17.07 15.86 2.70
C ALA A 115 18.33 15.01 2.44
N ALA A 116 18.16 13.77 1.98
CA ALA A 116 19.25 12.85 1.67
C ALA A 116 18.83 11.88 0.55
N PRO A 117 19.10 12.19 -0.73
CA PRO A 117 18.64 11.38 -1.85
C PRO A 117 19.36 10.04 -1.94
N LYS A 118 20.60 10.00 -1.43
CA LYS A 118 21.43 8.80 -1.38
C LYS A 118 21.14 7.98 -0.13
N LEU A 119 21.40 6.68 -0.20
CA LEU A 119 21.47 5.83 0.98
C LEU A 119 22.54 6.38 1.95
N VAL A 120 22.17 6.53 3.22
CA VAL A 120 23.09 6.99 4.28
C VAL A 120 23.99 5.84 4.76
N MET A 121 23.53 4.60 4.59
CA MET A 121 24.26 3.39 4.94
C MET A 121 24.84 2.71 3.70
N PRO A 122 25.84 1.83 3.85
CA PRO A 122 26.36 1.04 2.74
C PRO A 122 25.27 0.17 2.09
N PRO A 123 25.26 0.01 0.75
CA PRO A 123 24.28 -0.80 0.03
C PRO A 123 24.12 -2.24 0.56
N TRP A 124 25.22 -2.89 0.94
CA TRP A 124 25.19 -4.25 1.48
C TRP A 124 24.49 -4.32 2.85
N VAL A 125 24.66 -3.31 3.70
CA VAL A 125 23.98 -3.23 5.01
C VAL A 125 22.47 -3.10 4.80
N PHE A 126 22.06 -2.22 3.88
CA PHE A 126 20.65 -2.03 3.54
C PHE A 126 20.01 -3.33 3.03
N LEU A 127 20.67 -4.03 2.11
CA LEU A 127 20.14 -5.29 1.57
C LEU A 127 20.13 -6.40 2.62
N ALA A 128 21.11 -6.45 3.51
CA ALA A 128 21.11 -7.36 4.65
C ALA A 128 19.92 -7.07 5.59
N LEU A 129 19.63 -5.81 5.90
CA LEU A 129 18.46 -5.42 6.70
C LEU A 129 17.15 -5.81 6.01
N MET A 130 17.04 -5.63 4.69
CA MET A 130 15.88 -6.08 3.92
C MET A 130 15.68 -7.60 3.98
N LEU A 131 16.77 -8.39 3.95
CA LEU A 131 16.72 -9.83 4.13
C LEU A 131 16.31 -10.22 5.55
N VAL A 132 16.86 -9.56 6.57
CA VAL A 132 16.48 -9.80 7.98
C VAL A 132 15.00 -9.52 8.17
N GLY A 133 14.48 -8.40 7.64
CA GLY A 133 13.05 -8.10 7.67
C GLY A 133 12.20 -9.19 7.00
N ARG A 134 12.68 -9.74 5.87
CA ARG A 134 12.03 -10.88 5.21
C ARG A 134 12.02 -12.14 6.07
N LEU A 135 13.14 -12.47 6.70
CA LEU A 135 13.25 -13.63 7.59
C LEU A 135 12.37 -13.47 8.83
N MET A 136 12.30 -12.26 9.40
CA MET A 136 11.41 -11.95 10.51
C MET A 136 9.95 -12.15 10.11
N LEU A 137 9.53 -11.72 8.92
CA LEU A 137 8.18 -11.97 8.42
C LEU A 137 7.90 -13.48 8.29
N ASP A 138 8.85 -14.24 7.72
CA ASP A 138 8.71 -15.70 7.56
C ASP A 138 8.62 -16.40 8.94
N LEU A 139 9.41 -15.93 9.91
CA LEU A 139 9.36 -16.42 11.28
C LEU A 139 7.99 -16.12 11.93
N HIS A 140 7.50 -14.88 11.83
CA HIS A 140 6.19 -14.49 12.35
C HIS A 140 5.05 -15.27 11.71
N LEU A 141 5.15 -15.55 10.40
CA LEU A 141 4.20 -16.40 9.70
C LEU A 141 4.18 -17.81 10.28
N HIS A 142 5.35 -18.38 10.58
CA HIS A 142 5.45 -19.73 11.10
C HIS A 142 5.08 -19.86 12.59
N THR A 143 5.30 -18.81 13.38
CA THR A 143 5.05 -18.81 14.83
C THR A 143 3.67 -18.23 15.16
N MET A 144 3.51 -16.91 15.03
CA MET A 144 2.31 -16.17 15.46
C MET A 144 1.11 -16.43 14.56
N PHE A 145 1.35 -16.59 13.26
CA PHE A 145 0.29 -16.74 12.26
C PHE A 145 0.14 -18.15 11.70
N ARG A 146 0.67 -19.15 12.39
CA ARG A 146 0.65 -20.57 11.98
C ARG A 146 -0.74 -21.07 11.57
N ASN A 147 -1.78 -20.60 12.27
CA ASN A 147 -3.16 -21.04 12.08
C ASN A 147 -3.94 -20.14 11.10
N ARG A 148 -3.28 -19.24 10.38
CA ARG A 148 -3.92 -18.32 9.41
C ARG A 148 -3.57 -18.76 7.99
N PRO A 149 -4.35 -19.69 7.38
CA PRO A 149 -4.05 -20.22 6.05
C PRO A 149 -4.00 -19.12 4.98
N ASP A 150 -4.76 -18.04 5.15
CA ASP A 150 -4.75 -16.87 4.26
C ASP A 150 -3.35 -16.23 4.15
N PHE A 151 -2.61 -16.16 5.26
CA PHE A 151 -1.27 -15.57 5.28
C PHE A 151 -0.20 -16.52 4.73
N HIS A 152 -0.38 -17.83 4.89
CA HIS A 152 0.50 -18.82 4.26
C HIS A 152 0.27 -18.93 2.75
N TRP A 153 -0.99 -18.86 2.30
CA TRP A 153 -1.31 -18.70 0.88
C TRP A 153 -0.67 -17.43 0.35
N ALA A 154 -0.84 -16.32 1.07
CA ALA A 154 -0.22 -15.07 0.69
C ALA A 154 1.29 -15.23 0.53
N ARG A 155 1.95 -15.86 1.49
CA ARG A 155 3.39 -16.07 1.42
C ARG A 155 3.86 -16.91 0.24
N LYS A 156 3.12 -17.95 -0.14
CA LYS A 156 3.48 -18.88 -1.23
C LYS A 156 3.24 -18.26 -2.60
N GLU A 157 2.15 -17.51 -2.70
CA GLU A 157 1.63 -17.01 -3.94
C GLU A 157 2.03 -15.52 -4.10
N VAL A 158 1.65 -14.64 -3.19
CA VAL A 158 1.88 -13.17 -3.26
C VAL A 158 3.33 -12.78 -3.35
N LEU A 159 4.06 -13.20 -2.33
CA LEU A 159 5.31 -12.54 -2.00
C LEU A 159 6.42 -13.22 -2.79
N PHE A 160 7.37 -12.42 -3.27
CA PHE A 160 8.55 -12.94 -3.95
C PHE A 160 9.23 -14.03 -3.11
N SER A 161 9.57 -15.15 -3.75
CA SER A 161 10.27 -16.23 -3.04
C SER A 161 11.59 -15.69 -2.46
N THR A 162 12.01 -16.22 -1.30
CA THR A 162 13.27 -15.76 -0.65
C THR A 162 14.46 -15.97 -1.58
N ARG A 163 14.44 -17.03 -2.39
CA ARG A 163 15.46 -17.30 -3.41
C ARG A 163 15.47 -16.23 -4.50
N SER A 164 14.30 -15.85 -5.02
CA SER A 164 14.17 -14.77 -6.01
C SER A 164 14.62 -13.43 -5.44
N LEU A 165 14.30 -13.16 -4.18
CA LEU A 165 14.68 -11.93 -3.49
C LEU A 165 16.20 -11.86 -3.26
N LEU A 166 16.82 -12.97 -2.87
CA LEU A 166 18.28 -13.10 -2.76
C LEU A 166 18.96 -12.89 -4.12
N ALA A 167 18.48 -13.54 -5.18
CA ALA A 167 19.01 -13.36 -6.53
C ALA A 167 18.88 -11.91 -7.00
N PHE A 168 17.75 -11.27 -6.71
CA PHE A 168 17.52 -9.86 -7.01
C PHE A 168 18.48 -8.94 -6.24
N PHE A 169 18.71 -9.17 -4.94
CA PHE A 169 19.66 -8.38 -4.15
C PHE A 169 21.11 -8.61 -4.58
N ALA A 170 21.49 -9.84 -4.91
CA ALA A 170 22.80 -10.13 -5.48
C ALA A 170 23.00 -9.39 -6.81
N GLY A 171 21.98 -9.37 -7.67
CA GLY A 171 21.99 -8.61 -8.92
C GLY A 171 22.14 -7.10 -8.70
N ILE A 172 21.41 -6.53 -7.72
CA ILE A 172 21.56 -5.11 -7.35
C ILE A 172 22.97 -4.81 -6.86
N LEU A 173 23.54 -5.64 -5.99
CA LEU A 173 24.93 -5.45 -5.52
C LEU A 173 25.94 -5.53 -6.66
N LEU A 174 25.76 -6.48 -7.57
CA LEU A 174 26.63 -6.62 -8.73
C LEU A 174 26.57 -5.38 -9.63
N LEU A 175 25.37 -4.85 -9.88
CA LEU A 175 25.20 -3.58 -10.60
C LEU A 175 25.88 -2.40 -9.88
N GLU A 176 25.75 -2.35 -8.55
CA GLU A 176 26.42 -1.34 -7.72
C GLU A 176 27.95 -1.43 -7.86
N HIS A 177 28.51 -2.65 -7.84
CA HIS A 177 29.94 -2.90 -8.03
C HIS A 177 30.43 -2.58 -9.45
N LEU A 178 29.57 -2.72 -10.46
CA LEU A 178 29.84 -2.30 -11.84
C LEU A 178 29.73 -0.78 -12.04
N GLY A 179 29.46 -0.01 -10.98
CA GLY A 179 29.38 1.45 -11.02
C GLY A 179 27.99 1.99 -11.38
N VAL A 180 26.95 1.15 -11.41
CA VAL A 180 25.56 1.59 -11.60
C VAL A 180 24.91 1.75 -10.22
N PRO A 181 24.68 2.98 -9.71
CA PRO A 181 24.32 3.24 -8.31
C PRO A 181 22.82 2.97 -7.99
N VAL A 182 22.31 1.80 -8.35
CA VAL A 182 20.88 1.43 -8.20
C VAL A 182 20.46 1.41 -6.73
N ALA A 183 21.27 0.79 -5.86
CA ALA A 183 20.97 0.71 -4.43
C ALA A 183 21.14 2.08 -3.76
N THR A 184 22.15 2.84 -4.19
CA THR A 184 22.41 4.18 -3.68
C THR A 184 21.21 5.12 -3.93
N PHE A 185 20.52 4.99 -5.06
CA PHE A 185 19.34 5.79 -5.41
C PHE A 185 18.00 5.05 -5.24
N ILE A 186 17.94 4.06 -4.35
CA ILE A 186 16.70 3.30 -4.13
C ILE A 186 15.55 4.16 -3.59
N LYS A 187 15.86 5.24 -2.84
CA LYS A 187 14.86 6.12 -2.21
C LYS A 187 13.89 6.76 -3.22
N PRO A 188 14.34 7.52 -4.25
CA PRO A 188 13.43 8.08 -5.25
C PRO A 188 12.66 7.01 -6.02
N ILE A 189 13.30 5.88 -6.34
CA ILE A 189 12.65 4.75 -7.02
C ILE A 189 11.51 4.20 -6.15
N ALA A 190 11.74 4.01 -4.85
CA ALA A 190 10.76 3.52 -3.91
C ALA A 190 9.54 4.45 -3.79
N VAL A 191 9.75 5.78 -3.81
CA VAL A 191 8.63 6.74 -3.78
C VAL A 191 7.72 6.57 -4.99
N VAL A 192 8.30 6.46 -6.20
CA VAL A 192 7.53 6.24 -7.43
C VAL A 192 6.78 4.91 -7.38
N LEU A 193 7.45 3.83 -6.96
CA LEU A 193 6.85 2.51 -6.83
C LEU A 193 5.70 2.48 -5.82
N LEU A 194 5.85 3.16 -4.68
CA LEU A 194 4.79 3.26 -3.66
C LEU A 194 3.58 4.01 -4.18
N HIS A 195 3.80 5.10 -4.92
CA HIS A 195 2.71 5.85 -5.56
C HIS A 195 1.96 4.99 -6.58
N LEU A 196 2.69 4.35 -7.51
CA LEU A 196 2.10 3.46 -8.52
C LEU A 196 1.35 2.30 -7.87
N PHE A 197 1.94 1.68 -6.85
CA PHE A 197 1.31 0.61 -6.11
C PHE A 197 -0.02 1.08 -5.52
N GLY A 198 -0.03 2.22 -4.82
CA GLY A 198 -1.26 2.76 -4.27
C GLY A 198 -2.35 2.99 -5.33
N VAL A 199 -2.00 3.56 -6.49
CA VAL A 199 -2.95 3.79 -7.60
C VAL A 199 -3.53 2.47 -8.09
N LEU A 200 -2.69 1.50 -8.37
CA LEU A 200 -3.10 0.22 -8.93
C LEU A 200 -3.93 -0.62 -7.95
N VAL A 201 -3.68 -0.46 -6.65
CA VAL A 201 -4.26 -1.28 -5.60
C VAL A 201 -5.56 -0.72 -5.04
N PHE A 202 -5.67 0.60 -4.91
CA PHE A 202 -6.84 1.23 -4.32
C PHE A 202 -7.68 1.95 -5.37
N LEU A 203 -7.05 2.80 -6.18
CA LEU A 203 -7.78 3.66 -7.10
C LEU A 203 -8.35 2.88 -8.29
N LEU A 204 -7.61 1.92 -8.84
CA LEU A 204 -8.07 1.18 -10.01
C LEU A 204 -9.26 0.26 -9.71
N PRO A 205 -9.27 -0.56 -8.64
CA PRO A 205 -10.46 -1.37 -8.31
C PRO A 205 -11.68 -0.51 -8.00
N ALA A 206 -11.49 0.61 -7.29
CA ALA A 206 -12.56 1.57 -7.03
C ALA A 206 -13.12 2.18 -8.33
N SER A 207 -12.24 2.62 -9.24
CA SER A 207 -12.62 3.18 -10.53
C SER A 207 -13.35 2.16 -11.39
N TYR A 208 -12.87 0.90 -11.41
CA TYR A 208 -13.54 -0.19 -12.11
C TYR A 208 -14.95 -0.44 -11.55
N ALA A 209 -15.10 -0.49 -10.22
CA ALA A 209 -16.40 -0.69 -9.61
C ALA A 209 -17.40 0.43 -9.93
N ILE A 210 -16.95 1.69 -9.90
CA ILE A 210 -17.74 2.86 -10.27
C ILE A 210 -18.14 2.80 -11.75
N ALA A 211 -17.19 2.57 -12.65
CA ALA A 211 -17.41 2.58 -14.09
C ALA A 211 -18.36 1.48 -14.56
N PHE A 212 -18.29 0.29 -13.95
CA PHE A 212 -19.09 -0.87 -14.35
C PHE A 212 -20.32 -1.10 -13.47
N GLY A 213 -20.68 -0.15 -12.61
CA GLY A 213 -21.91 -0.23 -11.80
C GLY A 213 -21.97 -1.42 -10.85
N LYS A 214 -20.83 -2.02 -10.47
CA LYS A 214 -20.74 -3.19 -9.58
C LYS A 214 -20.91 -2.83 -8.09
N ILE A 215 -21.66 -1.77 -7.85
CA ILE A 215 -21.81 -1.14 -6.55
C ILE A 215 -23.22 -1.42 -6.04
N LYS A 216 -23.34 -2.11 -4.91
CA LYS A 216 -24.63 -2.24 -4.22
C LYS A 216 -24.89 -0.98 -3.40
N THR A 217 -25.90 -0.20 -3.79
CA THR A 217 -26.34 0.98 -3.05
C THR A 217 -27.01 0.57 -1.73
N ILE A 218 -26.61 1.20 -0.63
CA ILE A 218 -27.33 1.10 0.64
C ILE A 218 -28.68 1.79 0.44
N ARG A 219 -29.79 1.04 0.45
CA ARG A 219 -31.12 1.62 0.69
C ARG A 219 -31.20 1.94 2.18
N HIS A 220 -31.31 3.23 2.49
CA HIS A 220 -31.76 3.69 3.80
C HIS A 220 -33.25 3.43 3.95
#